data_AF-A0A0B7MGM1-F1
#
_entry.id   AF-A0A0B7MGM1-F1
#
_cell.length_a   1.000
_cell.length_b   1.000
_cell.length_c   1.000
_cell.angle_alpha   90.00
_cell.angle_beta   90.00
_cell.angle_gamma   90.00
#
_symmetry.space_group_name_H-M   'P 1'
#
loop_
_entity.id
_entity.type
_entity.pdbx_description
1 polymer ?
#
loop_
_entity_poly.entity_id
_entity_poly.type
_entity_poly.pdbx_seq_one_letter_code
_entity_poly.pdbx_strand_id
1 'polypeptide(L)'
;MGVFLVVTLIMAVIISLFPQPPQPQAIAELILNARGWEQILPLLLLVGVCAPVSEELFFRGFIYPVLRSRLGVVWGIIATACLFSLIHFDLVRFIPLALGGACLTIFCEKSQSLYPAIAAHSMWNTVMTLFVVFYQMTL
;
A
#
# COMPACT_ATOMS: atom_id res chain seq x y z
N MET A 1 -8.13 6.69 10.15
CA MET A 1 -9.43 6.68 9.46
C MET A 1 -9.48 7.68 8.30
N GLY A 2 -9.21 8.98 8.52
CA GLY A 2 -9.37 10.02 7.48
C GLY A 2 -8.54 9.82 6.21
N VAL A 3 -7.24 9.52 6.31
CA VAL A 3 -6.37 9.29 5.14
C VAL A 3 -6.84 8.10 4.31
N PHE A 4 -7.20 7.00 4.97
CA PHE A 4 -7.70 5.80 4.30
C PHE A 4 -8.98 6.05 3.52
N LEU A 5 -9.92 6.79 4.11
CA LEU A 5 -11.14 7.20 3.43
C LEU A 5 -10.82 8.06 2.19
N VAL A 6 -9.92 9.04 2.32
CA VAL A 6 -9.50 9.89 1.20
C VAL A 6 -8.87 9.07 0.08
N VAL A 7 -7.97 8.14 0.40
CA VAL A 7 -7.35 7.24 -0.59
C VAL A 7 -8.40 6.39 -1.30
N THR A 8 -9.36 5.81 -0.57
CA THR A 8 -10.45 5.03 -1.17
C THR A 8 -11.35 5.89 -2.06
N LEU A 9 -11.70 7.10 -1.64
CA LEU A 9 -12.53 8.01 -2.45
C LEU A 9 -11.82 8.45 -3.73
N ILE A 10 -10.52 8.79 -3.64
CA ILE A 10 -9.71 9.11 -4.81
C ILE A 10 -9.65 7.91 -5.77
N MET A 11 -9.45 6.71 -5.25
CA MET A 11 -9.46 5.51 -6.08
C MET A 11 -10.83 5.29 -6.75
N ALA A 12 -11.93 5.50 -6.03
CA ALA A 12 -13.28 5.38 -6.59
C ALA A 12 -13.55 6.39 -7.72
N VAL A 13 -13.09 7.64 -7.56
CA VAL A 13 -13.17 8.66 -8.61
C VAL A 13 -12.28 8.28 -9.79
N ILE A 14 -11.05 7.81 -9.56
CA ILE A 14 -10.17 7.37 -10.67
C ILE A 14 -10.85 6.24 -11.45
N ILE A 15 -11.38 5.22 -10.78
CA ILE A 15 -12.06 4.10 -11.45
C ILE A 15 -13.26 4.58 -12.28
N SER A 16 -14.04 5.55 -11.81
CA SER A 16 -15.21 6.05 -12.56
C SER A 16 -14.85 6.79 -13.84
N LEU A 17 -13.59 7.22 -14.00
CA LEU A 17 -13.08 7.85 -15.21
C LEU A 17 -12.61 6.83 -16.27
N PHE A 18 -12.45 5.56 -15.91
CA PHE A 18 -12.01 4.51 -16.83
C PHE A 18 -13.19 3.60 -17.24
N PRO A 19 -13.31 3.24 -18.53
CA PRO A 19 -14.38 2.36 -19.01
C PRO A 19 -14.25 0.92 -18.54
N GLN A 20 -13.05 0.50 -18.13
CA GLN A 20 -12.74 -0.86 -17.69
C GLN A 20 -12.11 -0.79 -16.30
N PRO A 21 -12.46 -1.74 -15.40
CA PRO A 21 -11.84 -1.80 -14.09
C PRO A 21 -10.33 -2.04 -14.24
N PRO A 22 -9.51 -1.46 -13.35
CA PRO A 22 -8.07 -1.71 -13.36
C PRO A 22 -7.82 -3.20 -13.13
N GLN A 23 -6.88 -3.75 -13.91
CA GLN A 23 -6.45 -5.14 -13.73
C GLN A 23 -5.99 -5.36 -12.29
N PRO A 24 -6.30 -6.49 -11.65
CA PRO A 24 -5.78 -6.80 -10.33
C PRO A 24 -4.25 -6.90 -10.39
N GLN A 25 -3.58 -6.58 -9.29
CA GLN A 25 -2.16 -6.89 -9.17
C GLN A 25 -1.96 -8.41 -9.07
N ALA A 26 -0.79 -8.91 -9.44
CA ALA A 26 -0.48 -10.35 -9.41
C ALA A 26 -0.82 -11.02 -8.06
N ILE A 27 -0.54 -10.36 -6.93
CA ILE A 27 -0.89 -10.89 -5.61
C ILE A 27 -2.41 -10.97 -5.39
N ALA A 28 -3.16 -10.00 -5.91
CA ALA A 28 -4.62 -9.98 -5.83
C ALA A 28 -5.24 -11.05 -6.74
N GLU A 29 -4.65 -11.32 -7.91
CA GLU A 29 -5.05 -12.45 -8.76
C GLU A 29 -4.85 -13.79 -8.06
N LEU A 30 -3.72 -13.97 -7.35
CA LEU A 30 -3.48 -15.18 -6.57
C LEU A 30 -4.53 -15.36 -5.47
N ILE A 31 -4.90 -14.29 -4.77
CA ILE A 31 -5.96 -14.32 -3.75
C ILE A 31 -7.31 -14.68 -4.40
N LEU A 32 -7.68 -14.05 -5.51
CA LEU A 32 -8.94 -14.30 -6.22
C LEU A 32 -9.06 -15.73 -6.78
N ASN A 33 -7.94 -16.42 -7.00
CA ASN A 33 -7.92 -17.81 -7.46
C ASN A 33 -7.72 -18.82 -6.32
N ALA A 34 -7.40 -18.36 -5.11
CA ALA A 34 -7.18 -19.23 -3.97
C ALA A 34 -8.46 -20.00 -3.62
N ARG A 35 -8.33 -21.31 -3.40
CA ARG A 35 -9.44 -22.16 -2.95
C ARG A 35 -9.12 -22.62 -1.53
N GLY A 36 -10.03 -22.33 -0.59
CA GLY A 36 -9.89 -22.77 0.79
C GLY A 36 -8.92 -21.94 1.65
N TRP A 37 -9.02 -22.12 2.97
CA TRP A 37 -8.25 -21.35 3.95
C TRP A 37 -6.76 -21.71 3.98
N GLU A 38 -6.41 -22.91 3.52
CA GLU A 38 -5.06 -23.41 3.39
C GLU A 38 -4.22 -22.60 2.38
N GLN A 39 -4.85 -22.04 1.35
CA GLN A 39 -4.20 -21.15 0.38
C GLN A 39 -4.29 -19.68 0.80
N ILE A 40 -5.40 -19.28 1.43
CA ILE A 40 -5.64 -17.89 1.84
C ILE A 40 -4.73 -17.47 3.00
N LEU A 41 -4.53 -18.33 4.01
CA LEU A 41 -3.81 -17.95 5.23
C LEU A 41 -2.33 -17.58 4.97
N PRO A 42 -1.55 -18.34 4.18
CA PRO A 42 -0.19 -17.94 3.81
C PRO A 42 -0.16 -16.62 3.03
N LEU A 43 -1.12 -16.40 2.12
CA LEU A 43 -1.22 -15.15 1.35
C LEU A 43 -1.54 -13.95 2.27
N LEU A 44 -2.41 -14.14 3.26
CA LEU A 44 -2.75 -13.09 4.21
C LEU A 44 -1.56 -12.72 5.10
N LEU A 45 -0.74 -13.69 5.52
CA LEU A 45 0.51 -13.42 6.23
C LEU A 45 1.52 -12.69 5.35
N LEU A 46 1.67 -13.11 4.09
CA LEU A 46 2.57 -12.49 3.14
C LEU A 46 2.18 -11.03 2.87
N VAL A 47 0.91 -10.79 2.51
CA VAL A 47 0.40 -9.46 2.11
C VAL A 47 0.16 -8.54 3.30
N GLY A 48 -0.31 -9.09 4.43
CA GLY A 48 -0.63 -8.33 5.63
C GLY A 48 0.57 -8.04 6.52
N VAL A 49 1.63 -8.86 6.48
CA VAL A 49 2.76 -8.72 7.40
C VAL A 49 4.09 -8.65 6.66
N CYS A 50 4.48 -9.70 5.93
CA CYS A 50 5.82 -9.79 5.35
C CYS A 50 6.11 -8.67 4.36
N ALA A 51 5.19 -8.41 3.42
CA ALA A 51 5.31 -7.35 2.43
C ALA A 51 5.38 -5.97 3.11
N PRO A 52 4.39 -5.52 3.93
CA PRO A 52 4.46 -4.25 4.62
C PRO A 52 5.72 -4.05 5.45
N VAL A 53 6.15 -5.05 6.21
CA VAL A 53 7.39 -4.95 7.01
C VAL A 53 8.60 -4.75 6.11
N SER A 54 8.73 -5.55 5.04
CA SER A 54 9.85 -5.43 4.10
C SER A 54 9.86 -4.09 3.37
N GLU A 55 8.70 -3.61 2.95
CA GLU A 55 8.54 -2.34 2.25
C GLU A 55 8.83 -1.15 3.16
N GLU A 56 8.35 -1.15 4.41
CA GLU A 56 8.66 -0.07 5.34
C GLU A 56 10.14 -0.03 5.72
N LEU A 57 10.78 -1.19 5.91
CA LEU A 57 12.22 -1.26 6.14
C LEU A 57 13.01 -0.67 4.97
N PHE A 58 12.62 -1.00 3.73
CA PHE A 58 13.31 -0.50 2.55
C PHE A 58 13.03 0.99 2.30
N PHE A 59 11.77 1.39 2.23
CA PHE A 59 11.41 2.75 1.84
C PHE A 59 11.61 3.75 2.97
N ARG A 60 11.25 3.42 4.21
CA ARG A 60 11.29 4.37 5.34
C ARG A 60 12.52 4.15 6.21
N GLY A 61 13.01 2.91 6.31
CA GLY A 61 14.25 2.61 7.00
C GLY A 61 15.51 2.95 6.20
N PHE A 62 15.47 2.87 4.87
CA PHE A 62 16.66 3.09 4.02
C PHE A 62 16.52 4.26 3.03
N ILE A 63 15.55 4.23 2.12
CA ILE A 63 15.45 5.24 1.04
C ILE A 63 15.15 6.64 1.58
N TYR A 64 14.15 6.78 2.46
CA TYR A 64 13.73 8.07 2.98
C TYR A 64 14.83 8.81 3.75
N PRO A 65 15.57 8.21 4.70
CA PRO A 65 16.68 8.89 5.36
C PRO A 65 17.72 9.45 4.38
N VAL A 66 18.06 8.70 3.34
CA VAL A 66 19.01 9.13 2.29
C VAL A 66 18.44 10.34 1.53
N LEU A 67 17.21 10.25 1.04
CA LEU A 67 16.58 11.35 0.28
C LEU A 67 16.32 12.58 1.15
N ARG A 68 15.89 12.39 2.40
CA ARG A 68 15.70 13.44 3.40
C ARG A 68 16.99 14.22 3.65
N SER A 69 18.13 13.52 3.77
CA SER A 69 19.42 14.17 4.01
C SER A 69 19.89 15.05 2.85
N ARG A 70 19.48 14.72 1.61
CA ARG A 70 19.93 15.42 0.39
C ARG A 70 18.94 16.47 -0.11
N LEU A 71 17.65 16.20 0.01
CA LEU A 71 16.58 17.01 -0.57
C LEU A 71 15.77 17.79 0.50
N GLY A 72 16.02 17.51 1.78
CA GLY A 72 15.21 18.01 2.89
C GLY A 72 13.94 17.18 3.09
N VAL A 73 13.19 17.52 4.14
CA VAL A 73 12.03 16.73 4.61
C VAL A 73 10.93 16.65 3.53
N VAL A 74 10.51 17.79 2.98
CA VAL A 74 9.37 17.86 2.05
C VAL A 74 9.66 17.07 0.78
N TRP A 75 10.78 17.34 0.13
CA TRP A 75 11.15 16.66 -1.12
C TRP A 75 11.57 15.21 -0.89
N GLY A 76 12.14 14.88 0.28
CA GLY A 76 12.39 13.49 0.69
C GLY A 76 11.10 12.68 0.79
N ILE A 77 10.04 13.24 1.39
CA ILE A 77 8.73 12.59 1.48
C ILE A 77 8.14 12.36 0.09
N ILE A 78 8.12 13.39 -0.75
CA ILE A 78 7.57 13.32 -2.10
C ILE A 78 8.32 12.27 -2.94
N ALA A 79 9.65 12.32 -2.93
CA ALA A 79 10.46 11.40 -3.72
C ALA A 79 10.30 9.94 -3.26
N THR A 80 10.33 9.67 -1.94
CA THR A 80 10.07 8.32 -1.41
C THR A 80 8.68 7.82 -1.78
N ALA A 81 7.66 8.68 -1.67
CA ALA A 81 6.29 8.33 -2.02
C ALA A 81 6.10 7.99 -3.51
N CYS A 82 6.72 8.77 -4.39
CA CYS A 82 6.71 8.49 -5.82
C CYS A 82 7.45 7.19 -6.15
N LEU A 83 8.64 6.96 -5.56
CA LEU A 83 9.38 5.71 -5.76
C LEU A 83 8.59 4.49 -5.26
N PHE A 84 7.99 4.58 -4.08
CA PHE A 84 7.10 3.55 -3.54
C PHE A 84 5.98 3.22 -4.52
N SER A 85 5.34 4.23 -5.11
CA SER A 85 4.27 4.02 -6.07
C SER A 85 4.76 3.42 -7.40
N LEU A 86 5.90 3.87 -7.93
CA LEU A 86 6.41 3.43 -9.23
C LEU A 86 6.78 1.94 -9.26
N ILE A 87 7.30 1.39 -8.16
CA ILE A 87 7.70 -0.03 -8.11
C ILE A 87 6.51 -1.00 -8.19
N HIS A 88 5.28 -0.50 -8.07
CA HIS A 88 4.07 -1.31 -8.24
C HIS A 88 3.68 -1.49 -9.71
N PHE A 89 4.35 -0.77 -10.64
CA PHE A 89 4.11 -0.86 -12.08
C PHE A 89 2.63 -0.68 -12.49
N ASP A 90 1.93 0.17 -11.75
CA ASP A 90 0.50 0.43 -11.92
C ASP A 90 0.21 1.93 -11.96
N LEU A 91 0.05 2.45 -13.18
CA LEU A 91 -0.21 3.87 -13.39
C LEU A 91 -1.60 4.30 -12.90
N VAL A 92 -2.60 3.40 -12.93
CA VAL A 92 -3.96 3.73 -12.45
C VAL A 92 -3.93 3.95 -10.94
N ARG A 93 -3.19 3.11 -10.22
CA ARG A 93 -3.04 3.19 -8.77
C ARG A 93 -1.91 4.13 -8.32
N PHE A 94 -1.25 4.82 -9.25
CA PHE A 94 -0.09 5.66 -8.92
C PHE A 94 -0.42 6.72 -7.86
N ILE A 95 -1.44 7.54 -8.11
CA ILE A 95 -1.83 8.63 -7.21
C ILE A 95 -2.20 8.12 -5.80
N PRO A 96 -3.12 7.14 -5.65
CA PRO A 96 -3.47 6.65 -4.31
C PRO A 96 -2.30 5.97 -3.59
N LEU A 97 -1.44 5.23 -4.30
CA LEU A 97 -0.23 4.65 -3.72
C LEU A 97 0.78 5.72 -3.27
N ALA A 98 0.98 6.77 -4.06
CA ALA A 98 1.85 7.89 -3.69
C ALA A 98 1.31 8.63 -2.46
N LEU A 99 0.00 8.89 -2.39
CA LEU A 99 -0.61 9.55 -1.22
C LEU A 99 -0.50 8.70 0.05
N GLY A 100 -0.80 7.40 -0.04
CA GLY A 100 -0.59 6.47 1.06
C GLY A 100 0.89 6.42 1.47
N GLY A 101 1.78 6.35 0.47
CA GLY A 101 3.22 6.29 0.68
C GLY A 101 3.79 7.54 1.37
N ALA A 102 3.29 8.72 1.01
CA ALA A 102 3.62 9.98 1.67
C ALA A 102 3.12 10.00 3.12
N CYS A 103 1.89 9.53 3.36
CA CYS A 103 1.32 9.47 4.71
C CYS A 103 2.12 8.55 5.64
N LEU A 104 2.51 7.37 5.17
CA LEU A 104 3.37 6.44 5.93
C LEU A 104 4.72 7.08 6.25
N THR A 105 5.32 7.79 5.29
CA THR A 105 6.59 8.50 5.49
C THR A 105 6.44 9.63 6.53
N ILE A 106 5.32 10.36 6.52
CA ILE A 106 5.01 11.38 7.53
C ILE A 106 4.86 10.74 8.93
N PHE A 107 4.26 9.56 9.04
CA PHE A 107 4.19 8.85 10.33
C PHE A 107 5.59 8.51 10.85
N CYS A 108 6.48 8.03 10.00
CA CYS A 108 7.87 7.79 10.39
C CYS A 108 8.61 9.07 10.75
N GLU A 109 8.47 10.15 9.97
CA GLU A 109 9.13 11.44 10.26
C GLU A 109 8.65 12.01 11.60
N LYS A 110 7.35 11.91 11.92
CA LYS A 110 6.82 12.48 13.16
C LYS A 110 7.12 11.62 14.39
N SER A 111 7.05 10.29 14.25
CA SER A 111 7.24 9.36 15.36
C SER A 111 8.69 8.96 15.58
N GLN A 112 9.58 9.26 14.62
CA GLN A 112 10.97 8.77 14.60
C GLN A 112 11.05 7.23 14.75
N SER A 113 10.04 6.53 14.22
CA SER A 113 9.85 5.09 14.38
C SER A 113 9.21 4.48 13.13
N LEU A 114 9.58 3.24 12.81
CA LEU A 114 8.96 2.48 11.72
C LEU A 114 7.64 1.83 12.13
N TYR A 115 7.46 1.54 13.43
CA TYR A 115 6.31 0.76 13.91
C TYR A 115 4.95 1.37 13.55
N PRO A 116 4.73 2.70 13.62
CA PRO A 116 3.45 3.28 13.21
C PRO A 116 3.13 3.09 11.72
N ALA A 117 4.15 3.21 10.86
CA ALA A 117 3.98 2.96 9.42
C ALA A 117 3.74 1.48 9.13
N ILE A 118 4.51 0.58 9.76
CA ILE A 118 4.32 -0.87 9.64
C ILE A 118 2.89 -1.24 10.05
N ALA A 119 2.44 -0.81 11.23
CA ALA A 119 1.10 -1.13 11.73
C ALA A 119 0.00 -0.58 10.80
N ALA A 120 0.12 0.67 10.35
CA ALA A 120 -0.85 1.28 9.45
C ALA A 120 -0.91 0.59 8.08
N HIS A 121 0.25 0.25 7.51
CA HIS A 121 0.37 -0.42 6.23
C HIS A 121 -0.14 -1.87 6.30
N SER A 122 0.29 -2.62 7.31
CA SER A 122 -0.21 -3.98 7.59
C SER A 122 -1.72 -4.01 7.78
N MET A 123 -2.27 -3.07 8.55
CA MET A 123 -3.71 -2.97 8.74
C MET A 123 -4.44 -2.71 7.42
N TRP A 124 -3.97 -1.76 6.61
CA TRP A 124 -4.57 -1.46 5.31
C TRP A 124 -4.57 -2.67 4.39
N ASN A 125 -3.42 -3.32 4.22
CA ASN A 125 -3.29 -4.49 3.35
C ASN A 125 -4.15 -5.66 3.84
N THR A 126 -4.19 -5.89 5.15
CA THR A 126 -5.01 -6.96 5.74
C THR A 126 -6.49 -6.70 5.51
N VAL A 127 -6.98 -5.49 5.78
CA VAL A 127 -8.38 -5.12 5.60
C VAL A 127 -8.79 -5.24 4.12
N MET A 128 -7.97 -4.74 3.20
CA MET A 128 -8.26 -4.83 1.76
C MET A 128 -8.22 -6.27 1.25
N THR A 129 -7.26 -7.08 1.73
CA THR A 129 -7.18 -8.51 1.39
C THR A 129 -8.41 -9.26 1.88
N LEU A 130 -8.85 -9.00 3.12
CA LEU A 130 -10.07 -9.60 3.65
C LEU A 130 -11.30 -9.21 2.83
N PHE A 131 -11.42 -7.95 2.40
CA PHE A 131 -12.50 -7.55 1.50
C PHE A 131 -12.51 -8.35 0.20
N VAL A 132 -11.34 -8.58 -0.41
CA VAL A 132 -11.21 -9.40 -1.63
C VAL A 132 -11.62 -10.85 -1.36
N VAL A 133 -11.15 -11.45 -0.25
CA VAL A 133 -11.49 -12.82 0.14
C VAL A 133 -13.00 -12.98 0.38
N PHE A 134 -13.63 -12.06 1.11
CA PHE A 134 -15.07 -12.12 1.36
C PHE A 134 -15.88 -11.95 0.08
N TYR A 135 -15.47 -11.03 -0.80
CA TYR A 135 -16.10 -10.86 -2.11
C TYR A 135 -16.02 -12.15 -2.95
N GLN A 136 -14.86 -12.79 -2.99
CA GLN A 136 -14.63 -14.05 -3.70
C GLN A 136 -15.50 -15.20 -3.17
N MET A 137 -15.71 -15.29 -1.84
CA MET A 137 -16.51 -16.34 -1.22
C MET A 137 -18.02 -16.18 -1.45
N THR A 138 -18.47 -14.98 -1.81
CA THR A 138 -19.89 -14.69 -2.09
C THR A 138 -20.29 -14.92 -3.56
N LEU A 139 -19.32 -15.20 -4.45
CA LEU A 139 -19.52 -15.54 -5.85
C LEU A 139 -19.42 -17.06 -6.06
#